data_AF-A0A1Q8BM75-F1
#
_entry.id   AF-A0A1Q8BM75-F1
#
_cell.length_a   1.000
_cell.length_b   1.000
_cell.length_c   1.000
_cell.angle_alpha   90.00
_cell.angle_beta   90.00
_cell.angle_gamma   90.00
#
_symmetry.space_group_name_H-M   'P 1'
#
loop_
_entity.id
_entity.type
_entity.pdbx_description
1 polymer ?
#
loop_
_entity_poly.entity_id
_entity_poly.type
_entity_poly.pdbx_seq_one_letter_code
_entity_poly.pdbx_strand_id
1 'polypeptide(L)'
;MVNFHHGLPLAQHWGGGTLSSSDGQHIPVAGKIRNATALPRYFRHQGLTYYTWTSDQLSQYGTKVIPATVRDATYVLDAILDNETELTILEHATDTAGYTDVVFALFDLLGMQFAPRLRDLGDQQLYRMSREQNTGRLAPRFKGTIKQSCILRHWDDMLRLVGSLKRGWVTASLFISKLQAYPRQNVLTRALQEYGRLIKTLFILRYLQSADYRRRIHIQLNKGETLHALRDFLFVGDKGVMRRKQYEAQTNQALCLNVVTNAVII
;
A
#
# COMPACT_ATOMS: atom_id res chain seq x y z
N MET A 1 -8.18 -5.05 -20.51
CA MET A 1 -8.73 -3.69 -20.32
C MET A 1 -7.67 -2.71 -19.84
N VAL A 2 -7.00 -2.96 -18.72
CA VAL A 2 -5.94 -2.05 -18.22
C VAL A 2 -4.83 -1.80 -19.27
N ASN A 3 -4.31 -2.85 -19.92
CA ASN A 3 -3.31 -2.67 -20.99
C ASN A 3 -3.85 -1.87 -22.18
N PHE A 4 -5.10 -2.09 -22.56
CA PHE A 4 -5.75 -1.31 -23.63
C PHE A 4 -5.83 0.17 -23.24
N HIS A 5 -6.29 0.47 -22.02
CA HIS A 5 -6.33 1.83 -21.48
C HIS A 5 -4.93 2.46 -21.45
N HIS A 6 -3.91 1.71 -21.02
CA HIS A 6 -2.52 2.16 -20.95
C HIS A 6 -1.99 2.65 -22.31
N GLY A 7 -2.39 1.99 -23.40
CA GLY A 7 -2.01 2.39 -24.76
C GLY A 7 -2.75 3.62 -25.32
N LEU A 8 -3.76 4.16 -24.63
CA LEU A 8 -4.53 5.30 -25.14
C LEU A 8 -3.75 6.62 -25.01
N PRO A 9 -3.77 7.49 -26.04
CA PRO A 9 -3.12 8.80 -25.95
C PRO A 9 -3.63 9.66 -24.79
N LEU A 10 -4.92 9.58 -24.45
CA LEU A 10 -5.50 10.32 -23.34
C LEU A 10 -4.94 9.86 -21.99
N ALA A 11 -4.77 8.54 -21.78
CA ALA A 11 -4.22 7.99 -20.55
C ALA A 11 -2.82 8.52 -20.24
N GLN A 12 -2.00 8.70 -21.28
CA GLN A 12 -0.64 9.23 -21.18
C GLN A 12 -0.59 10.69 -20.69
N HIS A 13 -1.69 11.45 -20.78
CA HIS A 13 -1.78 12.80 -20.20
C HIS A 13 -1.93 12.77 -18.68
N TRP A 14 -2.45 11.68 -18.10
CA TRP A 14 -2.66 11.55 -16.65
C TRP A 14 -1.45 11.00 -15.91
N GLY A 15 -0.64 10.17 -16.58
CA GLY A 15 0.53 9.51 -16.00
C GLY A 15 1.18 8.53 -16.98
N GLY A 16 2.36 8.04 -16.60
CA GLY A 16 3.15 7.12 -17.43
C GLY A 16 2.87 5.64 -17.17
N GLY A 17 1.97 5.31 -16.24
CA GLY A 17 1.72 3.94 -15.80
C GLY A 17 2.77 3.42 -14.82
N THR A 18 3.62 4.29 -14.26
CA THR A 18 4.74 3.91 -13.38
C THR A 18 4.50 4.26 -11.91
N LEU A 19 3.57 5.17 -11.62
CA LEU A 19 3.14 5.48 -10.27
C LEU A 19 1.78 4.82 -10.02
N SER A 20 1.57 4.31 -8.82
CA SER A 20 0.25 3.85 -8.39
C SER A 20 -0.05 4.23 -6.96
N SER A 21 -1.28 4.00 -6.53
CA SER A 21 -1.70 4.09 -5.15
C SER A 21 -2.65 2.98 -4.78
N SER A 22 -2.73 2.68 -3.48
CA SER A 22 -3.75 1.79 -2.95
C SER A 22 -4.50 2.40 -1.78
N ASP A 23 -5.79 2.11 -1.72
CA ASP A 23 -6.68 2.61 -0.70
C ASP A 23 -7.79 1.60 -0.36
N GLY A 24 -8.22 1.65 0.90
CA GLY A 24 -9.24 0.78 1.48
C GLY A 24 -10.58 1.49 1.60
N GLN A 25 -11.55 1.06 0.80
CA GLN A 25 -12.93 1.54 0.88
C GLN A 25 -13.74 0.64 1.83
N HIS A 26 -14.26 1.20 2.93
CA HIS A 26 -15.14 0.47 3.83
C HIS A 26 -16.54 0.33 3.22
N ILE A 27 -17.05 -0.91 3.20
CA ILE A 27 -18.37 -1.26 2.66
C ILE A 27 -19.24 -1.83 3.79
N PRO A 28 -20.43 -1.29 4.04
CA PRO A 28 -21.33 -1.81 5.06
C PRO A 28 -21.83 -3.21 4.68
N VAL A 29 -22.06 -4.06 5.67
CA VAL A 29 -22.55 -5.42 5.49
C VAL A 29 -23.94 -5.58 6.09
N ALA A 30 -24.82 -6.30 5.39
CA ALA A 30 -26.08 -6.79 5.93
C ALA A 30 -26.07 -8.31 6.11
N GLY A 31 -26.42 -8.76 7.32
CA GLY A 31 -26.47 -10.17 7.70
C GLY A 31 -25.17 -10.67 8.37
N LYS A 32 -25.18 -11.96 8.76
CA LYS A 32 -24.01 -12.61 9.38
C LYS A 32 -23.01 -13.02 8.29
N ILE A 33 -21.95 -12.23 8.14
CA ILE A 33 -20.83 -12.52 7.23
C ILE A 33 -19.57 -12.80 8.07
N ARG A 34 -18.88 -13.92 7.79
CA ARG A 34 -17.80 -14.44 8.63
C ARG A 34 -16.57 -13.52 8.72
N ASN A 35 -16.26 -12.83 7.63
CA ASN A 35 -15.11 -11.92 7.53
C ASN A 35 -15.47 -10.44 7.77
N ALA A 36 -16.75 -10.13 8.02
CA ALA A 36 -17.18 -8.78 8.34
C ALA A 36 -16.83 -8.45 9.79
N THR A 37 -16.32 -7.24 10.02
CA THR A 37 -15.95 -6.80 11.37
C THR A 37 -16.76 -5.59 11.79
N ALA A 38 -17.05 -5.46 13.09
CA ALA A 38 -17.72 -4.29 13.64
C ALA A 38 -16.93 -3.01 13.31
N LEU A 39 -17.59 -2.06 12.65
CA LEU A 39 -17.01 -0.78 12.24
C LEU A 39 -17.84 0.39 12.79
N PRO A 40 -18.05 0.50 14.12
CA PRO A 40 -18.97 1.47 14.73
C PRO A 40 -18.69 2.93 14.35
N ARG A 41 -17.42 3.25 14.05
CA ARG A 41 -16.99 4.59 13.61
C ARG A 41 -17.52 4.98 12.22
N TYR A 42 -17.70 4.00 11.33
CA TYR A 42 -18.12 4.22 9.95
C TYR A 42 -19.58 3.78 9.73
N PHE A 43 -20.00 2.70 10.37
CA PHE A 43 -21.31 2.10 10.26
C PHE A 43 -21.84 1.74 11.66
N ARG A 44 -23.15 1.79 11.88
CA ARG A 44 -23.75 1.26 13.14
C ARG A 44 -23.67 -0.28 13.25
N HIS A 45 -23.01 -0.96 12.30
CA HIS A 45 -22.96 -2.41 12.11
C HIS A 45 -21.57 -2.90 11.65
N GLN A 46 -21.51 -4.11 11.08
CA GLN A 46 -20.29 -4.69 10.53
C GLN A 46 -20.00 -4.17 9.11
N GLY A 47 -18.75 -4.26 8.69
CA GLY A 47 -18.32 -3.93 7.33
C GLY A 47 -17.12 -4.75 6.87
N LEU A 48 -16.84 -4.63 5.58
CA LEU A 48 -15.67 -5.17 4.88
C LEU A 48 -14.87 -4.00 4.29
N THR A 49 -13.63 -4.26 3.90
CA THR A 49 -12.85 -3.28 3.13
C THR A 49 -12.59 -3.83 1.73
N TYR A 50 -12.93 -3.03 0.73
CA TYR A 50 -12.48 -3.22 -0.64
C TYR A 50 -11.17 -2.47 -0.80
N TYR A 51 -10.08 -3.21 -0.86
CA TYR A 51 -8.76 -2.66 -1.03
C TYR A 51 -8.40 -2.66 -2.52
N THR A 52 -8.10 -1.50 -3.08
CA THR A 52 -7.94 -1.33 -4.53
C THR A 52 -6.60 -0.71 -4.86
N TRP A 53 -6.08 -1.02 -6.05
CA TRP A 53 -4.86 -0.44 -6.58
C TRP A 53 -5.17 0.27 -7.88
N THR A 54 -4.72 1.53 -7.95
CA THR A 54 -5.03 2.47 -9.01
C THR A 54 -3.73 3.02 -9.57
N SER A 55 -3.53 2.97 -10.87
CA SER A 55 -2.38 3.59 -11.52
C SER A 55 -2.52 5.11 -11.59
N ASP A 56 -1.44 5.80 -11.92
CA ASP A 56 -1.46 7.23 -12.27
C ASP A 56 -2.25 7.53 -13.55
N GLN A 57 -2.67 6.50 -14.29
CA GLN A 57 -3.57 6.62 -15.42
C GLN A 57 -5.04 6.34 -15.03
N LEU A 58 -5.41 6.38 -13.75
CA LEU A 58 -6.78 6.10 -13.23
C LEU A 58 -7.25 4.65 -13.34
N SER A 59 -6.66 3.82 -14.20
CA SER A 59 -7.04 2.41 -14.29
C SER A 59 -6.77 1.67 -12.98
N GLN A 60 -7.76 0.91 -12.50
CA GLN A 60 -7.63 0.04 -11.34
C GLN A 60 -7.13 -1.34 -11.78
N TYR A 61 -5.89 -1.69 -11.44
CA TYR A 61 -5.27 -2.95 -11.87
C TYR A 61 -5.37 -4.08 -10.83
N GLY A 62 -5.86 -3.78 -9.63
CA GLY A 62 -6.07 -4.77 -8.59
C GLY A 62 -7.22 -4.43 -7.65
N THR A 63 -7.86 -5.45 -7.09
CA THR A 63 -8.85 -5.31 -6.03
C THR A 63 -8.86 -6.55 -5.14
N LYS A 64 -9.04 -6.37 -3.83
CA LYS A 64 -9.10 -7.45 -2.84
C LYS A 64 -10.10 -7.13 -1.75
N VAL A 65 -10.90 -8.12 -1.37
CA VAL A 65 -11.81 -8.01 -0.22
C VAL A 65 -11.05 -8.45 1.04
N ILE A 66 -10.90 -7.55 2.00
CA ILE A 66 -10.17 -7.80 3.25
C ILE A 66 -11.04 -7.48 4.48
N PRO A 67 -10.79 -8.13 5.63
CA PRO A 67 -11.43 -7.75 6.88
C PRO A 67 -10.99 -6.34 7.29
N ALA A 68 -11.92 -5.53 7.78
CA ALA A 68 -11.65 -4.12 8.11
C ALA A 68 -10.71 -3.90 9.32
N THR A 69 -10.40 -4.95 10.08
CA THR A 69 -9.43 -4.90 11.20
C THR A 69 -7.99 -5.07 10.76
N VAL A 70 -7.75 -5.58 9.56
CA VAL A 70 -6.39 -5.78 9.06
C VAL A 70 -5.87 -4.44 8.55
N ARG A 71 -4.64 -4.10 8.91
CA ARG A 71 -3.99 -2.89 8.39
C ARG A 71 -3.74 -3.02 6.90
N ASP A 72 -4.02 -1.96 6.15
CA ASP A 72 -3.79 -1.88 4.70
C ASP A 72 -2.36 -2.24 4.32
N ALA A 73 -1.38 -1.81 5.16
CA ALA A 73 0.04 -2.13 5.07
C ALA A 73 0.35 -3.61 4.79
N THR A 74 -0.51 -4.52 5.26
CA THR A 74 -0.35 -5.97 5.05
C THR A 74 -0.56 -6.36 3.60
N TYR A 75 -1.47 -5.70 2.89
CA TYR A 75 -1.85 -6.08 1.53
C TYR A 75 -1.17 -5.24 0.45
N VAL A 76 -0.66 -4.04 0.74
CA VAL A 76 -0.08 -3.07 -0.21
C VAL A 76 0.69 -3.71 -1.40
N LEU A 77 1.54 -4.70 -1.15
CA LEU A 77 2.40 -5.30 -2.17
C LEU A 77 1.73 -6.41 -3.01
N ASP A 78 0.59 -6.95 -2.59
CA ASP A 78 -0.02 -8.12 -3.22
C ASP A 78 -0.31 -7.89 -4.70
N ALA A 79 -1.12 -6.88 -5.04
CA ALA A 79 -1.47 -6.63 -6.44
C ALA A 79 -0.32 -6.00 -7.25
N ILE A 80 0.76 -5.56 -6.61
CA ILE A 80 1.96 -5.05 -7.31
C ILE A 80 2.83 -6.23 -7.76
N LEU A 81 3.00 -7.23 -6.88
CA LEU A 81 3.77 -8.43 -7.19
C LEU A 81 3.01 -9.42 -8.07
N ASP A 82 1.68 -9.42 -7.98
CA ASP A 82 0.76 -10.23 -8.78
C ASP A 82 0.16 -9.42 -9.95
N ASN A 83 0.91 -8.41 -10.44
CA ASN A 83 0.45 -7.55 -11.52
C ASN A 83 0.71 -8.20 -12.89
N GLU A 84 -0.34 -8.71 -13.52
CA GLU A 84 -0.27 -9.29 -14.87
C GLU A 84 -0.46 -8.24 -16.00
N THR A 85 -0.50 -6.94 -15.66
CA THR A 85 -0.64 -5.86 -16.64
C THR A 85 0.70 -5.38 -17.18
N GLU A 86 0.67 -4.62 -18.27
CA GLU A 86 1.86 -3.97 -18.85
C GLU A 86 2.38 -2.79 -18.02
N LEU A 87 1.69 -2.41 -16.93
CA LEU A 87 2.08 -1.33 -16.05
C LEU A 87 3.36 -1.68 -15.27
N THR A 88 4.44 -0.93 -15.55
CA THR A 88 5.70 -1.08 -14.83
C THR A 88 5.69 -0.18 -13.60
N ILE A 89 5.06 -0.62 -12.51
CA ILE A 89 4.96 0.14 -11.27
C ILE A 89 6.35 0.29 -10.63
N LEU A 90 6.82 1.53 -10.52
CA LEU A 90 8.09 1.92 -9.89
C LEU A 90 7.89 2.60 -8.54
N GLU A 91 6.77 3.31 -8.38
CA GLU A 91 6.46 4.06 -7.16
C GLU A 91 5.03 3.78 -6.73
N HIS A 92 4.81 3.66 -5.42
CA HIS A 92 3.50 3.36 -4.86
C HIS A 92 3.16 4.22 -3.65
N ALA A 93 2.03 4.91 -3.71
CA ALA A 93 1.52 5.78 -2.66
C ALA A 93 0.40 5.12 -1.84
N THR A 94 0.37 5.40 -0.54
CA THR A 94 -0.72 4.97 0.36
C THR A 94 -1.08 6.12 1.30
N ASP A 95 -2.25 6.06 1.93
CA ASP A 95 -2.54 6.98 3.03
C ASP A 95 -1.75 6.61 4.31
N THR A 96 -1.79 7.50 5.28
CA THR A 96 -1.00 7.55 6.51
C THR A 96 -1.09 6.26 7.35
N ALA A 97 -2.18 5.50 7.25
CA ALA A 97 -2.38 4.24 7.98
C ALA A 97 -1.64 3.04 7.35
N GLY A 98 -1.10 3.18 6.13
CA GLY A 98 -0.61 2.09 5.30
C GLY A 98 0.89 1.76 5.41
N TYR A 99 1.67 2.44 6.27
CA TYR A 99 3.14 2.24 6.29
C TYR A 99 3.68 1.57 7.56
N THR A 100 4.69 0.73 7.36
CA THR A 100 5.55 0.19 8.42
C THR A 100 6.99 0.20 7.93
N ASP A 101 7.97 0.16 8.85
CA ASP A 101 9.39 0.08 8.46
C ASP A 101 9.64 -1.16 7.56
N VAL A 102 9.00 -2.29 7.86
CA VAL A 102 9.11 -3.50 7.02
C VAL A 102 8.60 -3.26 5.59
N VAL A 103 7.49 -2.54 5.42
CA VAL A 103 6.97 -2.22 4.08
C VAL A 103 7.96 -1.35 3.31
N PHE A 104 8.55 -0.33 3.94
CA PHE A 104 9.63 0.46 3.33
C PHE A 104 10.80 -0.41 2.88
N ALA A 105 11.23 -1.36 3.72
CA ALA A 105 12.31 -2.28 3.38
C ALA A 105 11.96 -3.16 2.17
N LEU A 106 10.76 -3.75 2.16
CA LEU A 106 10.34 -4.64 1.08
C LEU A 106 10.26 -3.92 -0.27
N PHE A 107 9.68 -2.71 -0.31
CA PHE A 107 9.61 -1.91 -1.53
C PHE A 107 11.00 -1.64 -2.10
N ASP A 108 11.91 -1.15 -1.26
CA ASP A 108 13.25 -0.77 -1.72
C ASP A 108 14.07 -2.00 -2.19
N LEU A 109 14.00 -3.12 -1.46
CA LEU A 109 14.63 -4.38 -1.88
C LEU A 109 14.04 -4.94 -3.19
N LEU A 110 12.77 -4.65 -3.49
CA LEU A 110 12.13 -4.99 -4.75
C LEU A 110 12.51 -4.04 -5.90
N GLY A 111 13.27 -2.97 -5.62
CA GLY A 111 13.63 -1.95 -6.59
C GLY A 111 12.53 -0.91 -6.83
N MET A 112 11.60 -0.76 -5.88
CA MET A 112 10.47 0.15 -5.96
C MET A 112 10.52 1.21 -4.86
N GLN A 113 9.89 2.35 -5.11
CA GLN A 113 9.80 3.45 -4.16
C GLN A 113 8.45 3.46 -3.44
N PHE A 114 8.49 3.37 -2.10
CA PHE A 114 7.29 3.52 -1.29
C PHE A 114 7.08 4.98 -0.89
N ALA A 115 5.87 5.49 -1.11
CA ALA A 115 5.56 6.91 -1.02
C ALA A 115 4.29 7.20 -0.19
N PRO A 116 4.25 6.85 1.10
CA PRO A 116 3.07 7.11 1.92
C PRO A 116 2.86 8.62 2.17
N ARG A 117 1.61 9.06 2.20
CA ARG A 117 1.26 10.41 2.67
C ARG A 117 1.51 10.50 4.17
N LEU A 118 2.37 11.44 4.57
CA LEU A 118 2.66 11.72 5.98
C LEU A 118 1.91 12.97 6.41
N ARG A 119 0.89 12.81 7.27
CA ARG A 119 0.14 13.93 7.87
C ARG A 119 0.94 14.60 9.00
N ASP A 120 1.47 13.80 9.93
CA ASP A 120 2.19 14.29 11.11
C ASP A 120 3.70 14.11 10.95
N LEU A 121 4.30 14.94 10.09
CA LEU A 121 5.75 14.93 9.81
C LEU A 121 6.59 15.23 11.05
N GLY A 122 6.08 16.07 11.96
CA GLY A 122 6.77 16.43 13.21
C GLY A 122 7.00 15.23 14.14
N ASP A 123 6.11 14.25 14.11
CA ASP A 123 6.17 13.08 15.01
C ASP A 123 7.02 11.95 14.44
N GLN A 124 7.44 12.07 13.18
CA GLN A 124 8.26 11.05 12.54
C GLN A 124 9.65 11.02 13.14
N GLN A 125 10.12 9.79 13.36
CA GLN A 125 11.45 9.52 13.91
C GLN A 125 12.43 9.33 12.76
N LEU A 126 13.52 10.10 12.78
CA LEU A 126 14.65 9.92 11.85
C LEU A 126 15.76 9.12 12.54
N TYR A 127 16.55 8.42 11.73
CA TYR A 127 17.67 7.62 12.20
C TYR A 127 18.97 7.99 11.50
N ARG A 128 20.06 8.04 12.26
CA ARG A 128 21.40 8.37 11.76
C ARG A 128 22.18 7.11 11.40
N MET A 129 23.14 7.23 10.47
CA MET A 129 24.01 6.11 10.08
C MET A 129 25.10 5.84 11.12
N SER A 130 25.66 6.89 11.71
CA SER A 130 26.64 6.79 12.80
C SER A 130 26.27 7.75 13.94
N ARG A 131 26.76 7.48 15.16
CA ARG A 131 26.53 8.37 16.30
C ARG A 131 27.18 9.74 16.11
N GLU A 132 28.35 9.76 15.46
CA GLU A 132 29.20 10.93 15.21
C GLU A 132 28.69 11.81 14.06
N GLN A 133 27.69 11.36 13.31
CA GLN A 133 27.14 12.12 12.18
C GLN A 133 26.57 13.46 12.66
N ASN A 134 27.14 14.57 12.18
CA ASN A 134 26.62 15.90 12.43
C ASN A 134 25.35 16.14 11.60
N THR A 135 24.20 16.16 12.26
CA THR A 135 22.89 16.39 11.64
C THR A 135 22.42 17.85 11.76
N GLY A 136 23.27 18.75 12.26
CA GLY A 136 22.99 20.18 12.39
C GLY A 136 21.68 20.47 13.13
N ARG A 137 20.89 21.41 12.59
CA ARG A 137 19.60 21.85 13.15
C ARG A 137 18.54 20.73 13.23
N LEU A 138 18.72 19.63 12.51
CA LEU A 138 17.81 18.50 12.54
C LEU A 138 18.12 17.50 13.67
N ALA A 139 19.21 17.68 14.42
CA ALA A 139 19.60 16.77 15.50
C ALA A 139 18.47 16.35 16.46
N PRO A 140 17.55 17.24 16.89
CA PRO A 140 16.42 16.86 17.76
C PRO A 140 15.44 15.85 17.13
N ARG A 141 15.40 15.74 15.79
CA ARG A 141 14.51 14.82 15.07
C ARG A 141 15.11 13.42 14.91
N PHE A 142 16.42 13.26 15.11
CA PHE A 142 17.12 11.98 15.01
C PHE A 142 17.12 11.25 16.35
N LYS A 143 16.29 10.21 16.49
CA LYS A 143 16.07 9.50 17.78
C LYS A 143 16.96 8.28 18.00
N GLY A 144 17.73 7.84 17.01
CA GLY A 144 18.62 6.69 17.18
C GLY A 144 19.53 6.45 15.98
N THR A 145 20.42 5.47 16.12
CA THR A 145 21.36 5.02 15.08
C THR A 145 20.90 3.69 14.50
N ILE A 146 20.99 3.54 13.18
CA ILE A 146 20.68 2.28 12.48
C ILE A 146 21.71 1.21 12.86
N LYS A 147 21.24 0.00 13.17
CA LYS A 147 22.11 -1.15 13.46
C LYS A 147 22.63 -1.78 12.18
N GLN A 148 23.65 -1.17 11.56
CA GLN A 148 24.22 -1.62 10.29
C GLN A 148 24.66 -3.10 10.29
N SER A 149 25.25 -3.58 11.39
CA SER A 149 25.66 -4.98 11.52
C SER A 149 24.50 -5.98 11.43
N CYS A 150 23.30 -5.59 11.86
CA CYS A 150 22.09 -6.41 11.74
C CYS A 150 21.64 -6.54 10.28
N ILE A 151 21.78 -5.45 9.51
CA ILE A 151 21.43 -5.42 8.08
C ILE A 151 22.43 -6.29 7.31
N LEU A 152 23.73 -6.05 7.50
CA LEU A 152 24.79 -6.74 6.78
C LEU A 152 24.80 -8.25 7.04
N ARG A 153 24.58 -8.69 8.28
CA ARG A 153 24.55 -10.12 8.63
C ARG A 153 23.42 -10.90 7.96
N HIS A 154 22.30 -10.24 7.70
CA HIS A 154 21.08 -10.88 7.15
C HIS A 154 20.74 -10.37 5.74
N TRP A 155 21.70 -9.75 5.06
CA TRP A 155 21.50 -9.18 3.73
C TRP A 155 21.00 -10.24 2.73
N ASP A 156 21.72 -11.36 2.66
CA ASP A 156 21.37 -12.47 1.77
C ASP A 156 19.99 -13.07 2.10
N ASP A 157 19.63 -13.14 3.38
CA ASP A 157 18.31 -13.65 3.81
C ASP A 157 17.19 -12.72 3.36
N MET A 158 17.39 -11.40 3.46
CA MET A 158 16.44 -10.40 2.94
C MET A 158 16.32 -10.48 1.41
N LEU A 159 17.43 -10.69 0.69
CA LEU A 159 17.40 -10.87 -0.76
C LEU A 159 16.69 -12.18 -1.17
N ARG A 160 16.95 -13.29 -0.48
CA ARG A 160 16.26 -14.57 -0.71
C ARG A 160 14.76 -14.46 -0.46
N LEU A 161 14.37 -13.76 0.60
CA LEU A 161 12.98 -13.47 0.90
C LEU A 161 12.33 -12.72 -0.27
N VAL A 162 12.92 -11.61 -0.69
CA VAL A 162 12.37 -10.77 -1.76
C VAL A 162 12.36 -11.50 -3.10
N GLY A 163 13.36 -12.34 -3.37
CA GLY A 163 13.34 -13.26 -4.50
C GLY A 163 12.18 -14.25 -4.45
N SER A 164 11.82 -14.75 -3.27
CA SER A 164 10.65 -15.65 -3.09
C SER A 164 9.33 -14.92 -3.32
N LEU A 165 9.22 -13.67 -2.85
CA LEU A 165 8.06 -12.80 -3.10
C LEU A 165 7.92 -12.50 -4.60
N LYS A 166 9.01 -12.09 -5.26
CA LYS A 166 9.04 -11.75 -6.69
C LYS A 166 8.72 -12.95 -7.59
N ARG A 167 9.02 -14.18 -7.15
CA ARG A 167 8.69 -15.42 -7.86
C ARG A 167 7.28 -15.96 -7.53
N GLY A 168 6.52 -15.30 -6.66
CA GLY A 168 5.19 -15.74 -6.28
C GLY A 168 5.15 -16.99 -5.39
N TRP A 169 6.27 -17.41 -4.80
CA TRP A 169 6.31 -18.60 -3.92
C TRP A 169 5.58 -18.35 -2.59
N VAL A 170 5.54 -17.10 -2.15
CA VAL A 170 4.84 -16.62 -0.96
C VAL A 170 4.23 -15.27 -1.29
N THR A 171 2.98 -15.03 -0.91
CA THR A 171 2.34 -13.70 -1.06
C THR A 171 2.87 -12.72 -0.01
N ALA A 172 2.97 -11.44 -0.37
CA ALA A 172 3.45 -10.42 0.57
C ALA A 172 2.57 -10.34 1.82
N SER A 173 1.25 -10.41 1.65
CA SER A 173 0.29 -10.42 2.76
C SER A 173 0.46 -11.60 3.70
N LEU A 174 0.72 -12.81 3.19
CA LEU A 174 1.00 -13.97 4.03
C LEU A 174 2.28 -13.78 4.83
N PHE A 175 3.33 -13.26 4.20
CA PHE A 175 4.59 -12.99 4.89
C PHE A 175 4.43 -11.92 5.98
N ILE A 176 3.86 -10.76 5.64
CA ILE A 176 3.69 -9.63 6.56
C ILE A 176 2.78 -10.02 7.73
N SER A 177 1.68 -10.75 7.48
CA SER A 177 0.80 -11.24 8.54
C SER A 177 1.52 -12.21 9.49
N LYS A 178 2.36 -13.12 8.97
CA LYS A 178 3.19 -14.02 9.79
C LYS A 178 4.20 -13.25 10.63
N LEU A 179 4.80 -12.18 10.10
CA LEU A 179 5.71 -11.33 10.86
C LEU A 179 4.98 -10.59 12.00
N GLN A 180 3.78 -10.08 11.74
CA GLN A 180 2.95 -9.40 12.72
C GLN A 180 2.48 -10.33 13.84
N ALA A 181 2.24 -11.62 13.53
CA ALA A 181 1.86 -12.61 14.53
C ALA A 181 3.00 -12.97 15.50
N TYR A 182 4.27 -12.88 15.06
CA TYR A 182 5.45 -13.25 15.87
C TYR A 182 6.56 -12.17 15.88
N PRO A 183 6.30 -10.95 16.42
CA PRO A 183 7.24 -9.83 16.28
C PRO A 183 8.57 -10.01 17.00
N ARG A 184 8.59 -10.78 18.10
CA ARG A 184 9.74 -10.87 19.01
C ARG A 184 10.75 -11.96 18.63
N GLN A 185 10.34 -12.92 17.80
CA GLN A 185 11.08 -14.17 17.60
C GLN A 185 11.88 -14.22 16.28
N ASN A 186 11.63 -13.32 15.33
CA ASN A 186 12.27 -13.40 14.02
C ASN A 186 13.40 -12.37 13.85
N VAL A 187 14.63 -12.86 13.74
CA VAL A 187 15.83 -12.05 13.49
C VAL A 187 15.74 -11.33 12.14
N LEU A 188 15.16 -11.97 11.12
CA LEU A 188 14.94 -11.37 9.80
C LEU A 188 13.99 -10.16 9.87
N THR A 189 12.94 -10.22 10.70
CA THR A 189 12.05 -9.07 10.92
C THR A 189 12.80 -7.88 11.48
N ARG A 190 13.74 -8.12 12.42
CA ARG A 190 14.56 -7.04 12.99
C ARG A 190 15.49 -6.44 11.94
N ALA A 191 16.10 -7.27 11.09
CA ALA A 191 16.92 -6.79 9.97
C ALA A 191 16.10 -5.94 8.99
N LEU A 192 14.92 -6.41 8.60
CA LEU A 192 13.98 -5.65 7.76
C LEU A 192 13.52 -4.34 8.40
N GLN A 193 13.29 -4.32 9.72
CA GLN A 193 12.94 -3.08 10.44
C GLN A 193 14.09 -2.07 10.46
N GLU A 194 15.32 -2.52 10.74
CA GLU A 194 16.49 -1.63 10.75
C GLU A 194 16.78 -1.09 9.33
N TYR A 195 16.67 -1.93 8.30
CA TYR A 195 16.77 -1.49 6.90
C TYR A 195 15.64 -0.53 6.53
N GLY A 196 14.41 -0.87 6.92
CA GLY A 196 13.22 -0.06 6.71
C GLY A 196 13.30 1.34 7.30
N ARG A 197 13.89 1.48 8.48
CA ARG A 197 14.15 2.78 9.12
C ARG A 197 15.12 3.64 8.33
N LEU A 198 16.13 3.04 7.69
CA LEU A 198 17.04 3.74 6.79
C LEU A 198 16.27 4.31 5.59
N ILE A 199 15.56 3.44 4.88
CA ILE A 199 14.79 3.82 3.68
C ILE A 199 13.72 4.86 4.02
N LYS A 200 12.99 4.66 5.11
CA LYS A 200 12.00 5.61 5.62
C LYS A 200 12.62 6.97 5.96
N THR A 201 13.80 6.98 6.59
CA THR A 201 14.51 8.24 6.88
C THR A 201 14.86 8.98 5.60
N LEU A 202 15.40 8.29 4.59
CA LEU A 202 15.69 8.86 3.27
C LEU A 202 14.44 9.42 2.60
N PHE A 203 13.33 8.66 2.64
CA PHE A 203 12.04 9.11 2.13
C PHE A 203 11.56 10.38 2.84
N ILE A 204 11.57 10.43 4.16
CA ILE A 204 11.10 11.60 4.93
C ILE A 204 11.96 12.83 4.59
N LEU A 205 13.28 12.69 4.51
CA LEU A 205 14.16 13.79 4.15
C LEU A 205 13.84 14.34 2.75
N ARG A 206 13.64 13.47 1.76
CA ARG A 206 13.21 13.86 0.40
C ARG A 206 11.83 14.52 0.42
N TYR A 207 10.90 13.97 1.19
CA TYR A 207 9.53 14.48 1.37
C TYR A 207 9.52 15.88 2.01
N LEU A 208 10.42 16.16 2.96
CA LEU A 208 10.58 17.48 3.55
C LEU A 208 11.19 18.49 2.58
N GLN A 209 12.18 18.06 1.79
CA GLN A 209 12.94 18.93 0.90
C GLN A 209 12.14 19.36 -0.34
N SER A 210 11.34 18.47 -0.93
CA SER A 210 10.67 18.73 -2.21
C SER A 210 9.17 18.93 -2.04
N ALA A 211 8.68 20.14 -2.34
CA ALA A 211 7.25 20.42 -2.41
C ALA A 211 6.58 19.70 -3.60
N ASP A 212 7.26 19.61 -4.74
CA ASP A 212 6.74 18.93 -5.93
C ASP A 212 6.54 17.42 -5.71
N TYR A 213 7.49 16.79 -5.01
CA TYR A 213 7.38 15.38 -4.64
C TYR A 213 6.15 15.12 -3.76
N ARG A 214 5.91 15.97 -2.75
CA ARG A 214 4.70 15.91 -1.94
C ARG A 214 3.45 16.10 -2.78
N ARG A 215 3.43 17.13 -3.63
CA ARG A 215 2.29 17.45 -4.49
C ARG A 215 1.94 16.27 -5.40
N ARG A 216 2.92 15.60 -5.99
CA ARG A 216 2.72 14.42 -6.84
C ARG A 216 2.06 13.26 -6.08
N ILE A 217 2.54 12.96 -4.87
CA ILE A 217 1.94 11.93 -4.00
C ILE A 217 0.48 12.28 -3.67
N HIS A 218 0.22 13.55 -3.32
CA HIS A 218 -1.13 14.04 -3.04
C HIS A 218 -2.07 13.94 -4.25
N ILE A 219 -1.62 14.34 -5.44
CA ILE A 219 -2.40 14.21 -6.67
C ILE A 219 -2.78 12.75 -6.92
N GLN A 220 -1.83 11.83 -6.73
CA GLN A 220 -2.10 10.41 -6.92
C GLN A 220 -3.14 9.87 -5.94
N LEU A 221 -3.04 10.23 -4.66
CA LEU A 221 -4.02 9.77 -3.67
C LEU A 221 -5.42 10.37 -3.92
N ASN A 222 -5.51 11.63 -4.36
CA ASN A 222 -6.78 12.25 -4.70
C ASN A 222 -7.49 11.56 -5.89
N LYS A 223 -6.74 10.92 -6.80
CA LYS A 223 -7.32 10.08 -7.87
C LYS A 223 -8.08 8.89 -7.28
N GLY A 224 -7.54 8.25 -6.24
CA GLY A 224 -8.21 7.19 -5.49
C GLY A 224 -9.55 7.64 -4.91
N GLU A 225 -9.57 8.80 -4.26
CA GLU A 225 -10.81 9.40 -3.71
C GLU A 225 -11.87 9.68 -4.80
N THR A 226 -11.44 10.14 -5.97
CA THR A 226 -12.34 10.39 -7.12
C THR A 226 -12.95 9.10 -7.64
N LEU A 227 -12.16 8.03 -7.73
CA LEU A 227 -12.64 6.71 -8.14
C LEU A 227 -13.54 6.06 -7.09
N HIS A 228 -13.33 6.36 -5.80
CA HIS A 228 -14.25 5.93 -4.75
C HIS A 228 -15.64 6.54 -4.96
N ALA A 229 -15.72 7.84 -5.27
CA ALA A 229 -16.99 8.48 -5.60
C ALA A 229 -17.67 7.86 -6.84
N LEU A 230 -16.89 7.56 -7.89
CA LEU A 230 -17.40 6.86 -9.07
C LEU A 230 -17.93 5.46 -8.73
N ARG A 231 -17.19 4.70 -7.91
CA ARG A 231 -17.60 3.37 -7.47
C ARG A 231 -18.88 3.41 -6.65
N ASP A 232 -19.01 4.37 -5.74
CA ASP A 232 -20.23 4.56 -4.96
C ASP A 232 -21.43 4.89 -5.85
N PHE A 233 -21.24 5.67 -6.90
CA PHE A 233 -22.26 5.94 -7.92
C PHE A 233 -22.62 4.69 -8.73
N LEU A 234 -21.63 3.91 -9.18
CA LEU A 234 -21.83 2.68 -9.95
C LEU A 234 -22.42 1.53 -9.12
N PHE A 235 -22.25 1.57 -7.80
CA PHE A 235 -22.83 0.61 -6.86
C PHE A 235 -24.33 0.89 -6.64
N VAL A 236 -25.10 0.88 -7.72
CA VAL A 236 -26.54 1.16 -7.75
C VAL A 236 -27.36 0.02 -7.10
N GLY A 237 -26.87 -1.22 -7.14
CA GLY A 237 -27.52 -2.40 -6.55
C GLY A 237 -27.26 -2.54 -5.05
N ASP A 238 -28.30 -2.91 -4.28
CA ASP A 238 -28.25 -3.14 -2.81
C ASP A 238 -27.89 -1.91 -1.92
N LYS A 239 -27.96 -0.68 -2.45
CA LYS A 239 -27.72 0.59 -1.72
C LYS A 239 -26.32 0.71 -1.08
N GLY A 240 -25.27 0.23 -1.75
CA GLY A 240 -23.92 0.25 -1.15
C GLY A 240 -23.67 -0.85 -0.11
N VAL A 241 -24.64 -1.75 0.14
CA VAL A 241 -24.55 -2.75 1.20
C VAL A 241 -24.18 -4.12 0.67
N MET A 242 -23.16 -4.71 1.28
CA MET A 242 -22.72 -6.06 0.96
C MET A 242 -23.60 -7.12 1.63
N ARG A 243 -24.23 -7.98 0.82
CA ARG A 243 -25.16 -9.03 1.28
C ARG A 243 -24.64 -10.46 1.06
N ARG A 244 -23.54 -10.65 0.31
CA ARG A 244 -23.03 -11.99 -0.02
C ARG A 244 -22.25 -12.59 1.13
N LYS A 245 -22.69 -13.76 1.60
CA LYS A 245 -22.07 -14.46 2.74
C LYS A 245 -20.73 -15.14 2.41
N GLN A 246 -20.59 -15.67 1.19
CA GLN A 246 -19.41 -16.40 0.75
C GLN A 246 -18.33 -15.44 0.26
N TYR A 247 -17.07 -15.70 0.62
CA TYR A 247 -15.92 -14.90 0.22
C TYR A 247 -15.80 -14.78 -1.30
N GLU A 248 -15.95 -15.89 -2.02
CA GLU A 248 -15.89 -15.92 -3.49
C GLU A 248 -16.93 -14.98 -4.13
N ALA A 249 -18.17 -15.01 -3.66
CA ALA A 249 -19.21 -14.11 -4.13
C ALA A 249 -18.90 -12.63 -3.80
N GLN A 250 -18.19 -12.36 -2.71
CA GLN A 250 -17.72 -11.01 -2.40
C GLN A 250 -16.62 -10.55 -3.34
N THR A 251 -15.66 -11.43 -3.61
CA THR A 251 -14.56 -11.18 -4.56
C THR A 251 -15.11 -10.95 -5.96
N ASN A 252 -16.04 -11.78 -6.43
CA ASN A 252 -16.67 -11.61 -7.74
C ASN A 252 -17.37 -10.26 -7.86
N GLN A 253 -18.09 -9.82 -6.83
CA GLN A 253 -18.73 -8.50 -6.83
C GLN A 253 -17.69 -7.36 -6.89
N ALA A 254 -16.61 -7.45 -6.12
CA ALA A 254 -15.54 -6.45 -6.14
C ALA A 254 -14.81 -6.40 -7.50
N LEU A 255 -14.56 -7.57 -8.11
CA LEU A 255 -13.96 -7.69 -9.45
C LEU A 255 -14.88 -7.12 -10.53
N CYS A 256 -16.18 -7.47 -10.51
CA CYS A 256 -17.15 -6.90 -11.45
C CYS A 256 -17.22 -5.37 -11.34
N LEU A 257 -17.24 -4.83 -10.11
CA LEU A 257 -17.23 -3.39 -9.90
C LEU A 257 -15.95 -2.74 -10.46
N ASN A 258 -14.79 -3.38 -10.27
CA ASN A 258 -13.52 -2.91 -10.83
C ASN A 258 -13.56 -2.90 -12.38
N VAL A 259 -14.08 -3.96 -13.01
CA VAL A 259 -14.25 -4.03 -14.47
C VAL A 259 -15.15 -2.92 -14.98
N VAL A 260 -16.32 -2.69 -14.36
CA VAL A 260 -17.24 -1.61 -14.76
C VAL A 260 -16.60 -0.24 -14.54
N THR A 261 -15.90 -0.04 -13.43
CA THR A 261 -15.17 1.21 -13.15
C THR A 261 -14.14 1.49 -14.24
N ASN A 262 -13.33 0.50 -14.60
CA ASN A 262 -12.36 0.63 -15.69
C ASN A 262 -13.02 0.86 -17.06
N ALA A 263 -14.21 0.29 -17.31
CA ALA A 263 -14.95 0.50 -18.56
C ALA A 263 -15.44 1.95 -18.72
N VAL A 264 -15.74 2.64 -17.61
CA VAL A 264 -16.16 4.06 -17.62
C VAL A 264 -14.96 5.00 -17.80
N ILE A 265 -13.77 4.58 -17.37
CA ILE A 265 -12.53 5.36 -17.49
C ILE A 265 -11.98 5.34 -18.92
N ILE A 266 -12.15 4.21 -19.63
CA ILE A 266 -11.81 4.03 -21.05
C ILE A 266 -12.78 4.85 -21.92
#